data_AF-A0A7J3VD41-F1
#
_entry.id   AF-A0A7J3VD41-F1
#
_cell.length_a   1.000
_cell.length_b   1.000
_cell.length_c   1.000
_cell.angle_alpha   90.00
_cell.angle_beta   90.00
_cell.angle_gamma   90.00
#
_symmetry.space_group_name_H-M   'P 1'
#
loop_
_entity.id
_entity.type
_entity.pdbx_description
1 polymer ?
#
loop_
_entity_poly.entity_id
_entity_poly.type
_entity_poly.pdbx_seq_one_letter_code
_entity_poly.pdbx_strand_id
1 'polypeptide(L)'
;MLPIILFNKMINKRIEKKIPLGEAINGDIVGPAETTLYREEDIIEVTENNRNKINYLIRRGILSVLYPLPGYLTDRRKIPKEEAYEPIAKVLNEEKVTYNDFSFKELPEISLAGYYRPLTFKVYNFAWHLTKDDNIYCSFLLRKGGYATIVLREIIKPKNPKIVGF
;
A
#
# COMPACT_ATOMS: atom_id res chain seq x y z
N MET A 1 -14.24 11.44 -3.32
CA MET A 1 -13.97 10.00 -3.08
C MET A 1 -12.95 9.87 -1.95
N LEU A 2 -13.04 8.86 -1.07
CA LEU A 2 -12.08 8.71 0.03
C LEU A 2 -10.70 8.25 -0.48
N PRO A 3 -9.57 8.80 0.03
CA PRO A 3 -8.21 8.44 -0.41
C PRO A 3 -7.89 6.95 -0.29
N ILE A 4 -8.46 6.26 0.70
CA ILE A 4 -8.24 4.83 0.91
C ILE A 4 -8.80 3.97 -0.23
N ILE A 5 -9.93 4.39 -0.82
CA ILE A 5 -10.53 3.69 -1.96
C ILE A 5 -9.61 3.84 -3.18
N LEU A 6 -9.08 5.05 -3.40
CA LEU A 6 -8.12 5.31 -4.46
C LEU A 6 -6.85 4.47 -4.28
N PHE A 7 -6.29 4.42 -3.08
CA PHE A 7 -5.11 3.61 -2.77
C PHE A 7 -5.30 2.12 -3.10
N ASN A 8 -6.44 1.53 -2.73
CA ASN A 8 -6.74 0.13 -3.08
C ASN A 8 -6.87 -0.07 -4.59
N LYS A 9 -7.50 0.88 -5.31
CA LYS A 9 -7.55 0.86 -6.78
C LYS A 9 -6.15 0.96 -7.39
N MET A 10 -5.25 1.77 -6.83
CA MET A 10 -3.87 1.93 -7.31
C MET A 10 -3.09 0.62 -7.15
N ILE A 11 -3.23 -0.06 -6.02
CA ILE A 11 -2.63 -1.40 -5.81
C ILE A 11 -3.15 -2.38 -6.86
N ASN A 12 -4.46 -2.42 -7.09
CA ASN A 12 -5.04 -3.30 -8.11
C ASN A 12 -4.48 -3.01 -9.51
N LYS A 13 -4.37 -1.73 -9.90
CA LYS A 13 -3.75 -1.34 -11.18
C LYS A 13 -2.28 -1.74 -11.28
N ARG A 14 -1.53 -1.68 -10.17
CA ARG A 14 -0.14 -2.16 -10.12
C ARG A 14 -0.06 -3.66 -10.36
N ILE A 15 -0.94 -4.44 -9.72
CA ILE A 15 -1.05 -5.89 -9.90
C ILE A 15 -1.47 -6.25 -11.33
N GLU A 16 -2.48 -5.59 -11.90
CA GLU A 16 -2.93 -5.77 -13.29
C GLU A 16 -1.78 -5.60 -14.29
N LYS A 17 -0.87 -4.67 -14.00
CA LYS A 17 0.33 -4.38 -14.79
C LYS A 17 1.50 -5.31 -14.53
N LYS A 18 1.35 -6.28 -13.61
CA LYS A 18 2.41 -7.22 -13.20
C LYS A 18 3.65 -6.52 -12.59
N ILE A 19 3.48 -5.30 -12.07
CA ILE A 19 4.52 -4.62 -11.32
C ILE A 19 4.51 -5.20 -9.89
N PRO A 20 5.65 -5.67 -9.35
CA PRO A 20 5.68 -6.35 -8.06
C PRO A 20 5.32 -5.42 -6.89
N LEU A 21 4.66 -5.97 -5.86
CA LEU A 21 4.36 -5.25 -4.61
C LEU A 21 5.47 -5.40 -3.56
N GLY A 22 6.15 -6.56 -3.56
CA GLY A 22 7.21 -6.92 -2.62
C GLY A 22 8.63 -6.65 -3.15
N GLU A 23 8.74 -5.96 -4.28
CA GLU A 23 10.00 -5.52 -4.89
C GLU A 23 9.79 -4.14 -5.48
N ALA A 24 10.80 -3.27 -5.36
CA ALA A 24 10.81 -1.96 -5.97
C ALA A 24 11.42 -2.00 -7.38
N ILE A 25 10.81 -1.23 -8.28
CA ILE A 25 11.33 -0.88 -9.60
C ILE A 25 11.87 0.56 -9.59
N ASN A 26 12.55 0.97 -10.66
CA ASN A 26 12.99 2.36 -10.79
C ASN A 26 11.77 3.30 -10.77
N GLY A 27 11.94 4.46 -10.15
CA GLY A 27 10.88 5.44 -9.95
C GLY A 27 9.92 5.11 -8.81
N ASP A 28 10.00 3.94 -8.17
CA ASP A 28 9.25 3.71 -6.92
C ASP A 28 9.75 4.65 -5.81
N ILE A 29 8.94 4.79 -4.77
CA ILE A 29 9.35 5.37 -3.50
C ILE A 29 9.25 4.31 -2.41
N VAL A 30 10.15 4.35 -1.44
CA VAL A 30 10.21 3.40 -0.32
C VAL A 30 10.35 4.12 1.02
N GLY A 31 9.94 3.44 2.09
CA GLY A 31 10.15 3.89 3.46
C GLY A 31 10.19 2.72 4.46
N PRO A 32 10.53 2.99 5.74
CA PRO A 32 10.64 1.96 6.79
C PRO A 32 9.39 1.09 6.96
N ALA A 33 9.42 -0.21 6.63
CA ALA A 33 8.24 -1.09 6.54
C ALA A 33 7.37 -1.17 7.81
N GLU A 34 7.93 -0.76 8.94
CA GLU A 34 7.29 -0.75 10.26
C GLU A 34 6.27 0.38 10.45
N THR A 35 6.31 1.41 9.60
CA THR A 35 5.48 2.60 9.71
C THR A 35 4.19 2.44 8.91
N THR A 36 3.03 2.70 9.54
CA THR A 36 1.72 2.56 8.90
C THR A 36 1.43 3.71 7.90
N LEU A 37 1.84 4.93 8.25
CA LEU A 37 1.62 6.14 7.46
C LEU A 37 2.85 7.05 7.59
N TYR A 38 3.40 7.48 6.46
CA TYR A 38 4.57 8.38 6.47
C TYR A 38 4.16 9.81 6.17
N ARG A 39 4.94 10.70 6.77
CA ARG A 39 5.21 12.04 6.23
C ARG A 39 6.47 11.99 5.38
N GLU A 40 6.70 13.06 4.65
CA GLU A 40 7.68 13.12 3.55
C GLU A 40 9.14 12.84 3.93
N GLU A 41 9.49 12.99 5.20
CA GLU A 41 10.88 13.00 5.69
C GLU A 41 11.60 11.65 5.50
N ASP A 42 10.88 10.52 5.54
CA ASP A 42 11.46 9.17 5.50
C ASP A 42 11.42 8.50 4.12
N ILE A 43 11.10 9.26 3.07
CA ILE A 43 10.83 8.71 1.73
C ILE A 43 12.10 8.75 0.88
N ILE A 44 12.45 7.60 0.33
CA ILE A 44 13.59 7.42 -0.57
C ILE A 44 13.08 7.05 -1.96
N GLU A 45 13.55 7.75 -2.98
CA GLU A 45 13.30 7.40 -4.38
C GLU A 45 14.21 6.26 -4.82
N VAL A 46 13.64 5.29 -5.53
CA VAL A 46 14.35 4.15 -6.10
C VAL A 46 14.90 4.53 -7.47
N THR A 47 16.21 4.45 -7.60
CA THR A 47 16.97 4.72 -8.83
C THR A 47 17.80 3.50 -9.18
N GLU A 48 18.34 3.44 -10.40
CA GLU A 48 19.22 2.35 -10.83
C GLU A 48 20.40 2.13 -9.86
N ASN A 49 20.95 3.21 -9.31
CA ASN A 49 22.11 3.19 -8.42
C ASN A 49 21.82 2.56 -7.05
N ASN A 50 20.58 2.67 -6.55
CA ASN A 50 20.23 2.22 -5.19
C ASN A 50 19.29 0.99 -5.17
N ARG A 51 18.68 0.62 -6.30
CA ARG A 51 17.66 -0.43 -6.41
C ARG A 51 18.08 -1.76 -5.80
N ASN A 52 19.29 -2.23 -6.07
CA ASN A 52 19.78 -3.51 -5.55
C ASN A 52 19.83 -3.52 -4.01
N LYS A 53 20.32 -2.43 -3.40
CA LYS A 53 20.37 -2.25 -1.94
C LYS A 53 18.97 -2.13 -1.36
N ILE A 54 18.08 -1.36 -1.99
CA ILE A 54 16.69 -1.19 -1.56
C ILE A 54 15.96 -2.53 -1.57
N ASN A 55 16.05 -3.30 -2.65
CA ASN A 55 15.41 -4.60 -2.75
C ASN A 55 15.99 -5.63 -1.75
N TYR A 56 17.29 -5.55 -1.43
CA TYR A 56 17.85 -6.32 -0.33
C TYR A 56 17.19 -5.96 1.03
N LEU A 57 16.97 -4.68 1.31
CA LEU A 57 16.31 -4.24 2.54
C LEU A 57 14.81 -4.58 2.57
N ILE A 58 14.12 -4.53 1.42
CA ILE A 58 12.72 -4.95 1.31
C ILE A 58 12.58 -6.43 1.62
N ARG A 59 13.44 -7.30 1.06
CA ARG A 59 13.43 -8.75 1.36
C ARG A 59 13.65 -9.06 2.84
N ARG A 60 14.39 -8.22 3.57
CA ARG A 60 14.58 -8.34 5.02
C ARG A 60 13.41 -7.76 5.84
N GLY A 61 12.44 -7.13 5.20
CA GLY A 61 11.30 -6.48 5.83
C GLY A 61 11.66 -5.16 6.53
N ILE A 62 12.75 -4.50 6.10
CA ILE A 62 13.21 -3.22 6.66
C ILE A 62 12.55 -2.06 5.91
N LEU A 63 12.43 -2.17 4.59
CA LEU A 63 11.75 -1.18 3.73
C LEU A 63 10.53 -1.78 3.05
N SER A 64 9.60 -0.93 2.64
CA SER A 64 8.45 -1.30 1.82
C SER A 64 8.22 -0.25 0.73
N VAL A 65 7.71 -0.68 -0.42
CA VAL A 65 7.24 0.22 -1.49
C VAL A 65 6.05 1.00 -0.96
N LEU A 66 5.99 2.31 -1.27
CA LEU A 66 4.93 3.19 -0.81
C LEU A 66 4.12 3.72 -1.98
N TYR A 67 2.81 3.86 -1.77
CA TYR A 67 1.96 4.72 -2.60
C TYR A 67 1.39 5.89 -1.78
N PRO A 68 1.11 7.03 -2.43
CA PRO A 68 0.43 8.13 -1.77
C PRO A 68 -1.02 7.75 -1.47
N LEU A 69 -1.50 8.14 -0.30
CA LEU A 69 -2.90 8.40 0.00
C LEU A 69 -3.16 9.85 -0.41
N PRO A 70 -3.87 10.10 -1.54
CA PRO A 70 -4.00 11.44 -2.07
C PRO A 70 -4.57 12.43 -1.06
N GLY A 71 -3.91 13.58 -0.96
CA GLY A 71 -4.38 14.73 -0.19
C GLY A 71 -3.71 16.02 -0.62
N TYR A 72 -4.22 17.15 -0.13
CA TYR A 72 -3.88 18.49 -0.63
C TYR A 72 -2.45 18.95 -0.30
N LEU A 73 -1.79 18.33 0.69
CA LEU A 73 -0.39 18.58 1.06
C LEU A 73 0.56 17.48 0.61
N THR A 74 0.10 16.50 -0.17
CA THR A 74 1.00 15.43 -0.62
C THR A 74 2.04 16.03 -1.59
N ASP A 75 3.34 16.00 -1.26
CA ASP A 75 4.40 16.54 -2.13
C ASP A 75 4.50 15.81 -3.48
N ARG A 76 4.28 16.56 -4.56
CA ARG A 76 4.36 16.07 -5.95
C ARG A 76 5.75 15.59 -6.34
N ARG A 77 6.79 15.99 -5.63
CA ARG A 77 8.19 15.58 -5.87
C ARG A 77 8.50 14.22 -5.24
N LYS A 78 7.68 13.77 -4.29
CA LYS A 78 7.88 12.53 -3.52
C LYS A 78 6.81 11.48 -3.82
N ILE A 79 6.34 11.42 -5.05
CA ILE A 79 5.47 10.34 -5.55
C ILE A 79 6.27 9.43 -6.49
N PRO A 80 5.80 8.19 -6.74
CA PRO A 80 6.40 7.36 -7.77
C PRO A 80 6.50 8.07 -9.12
N LYS A 81 7.50 7.69 -9.92
CA LYS A 81 7.80 8.22 -11.25
C LYS A 81 7.81 7.08 -12.27
N GLU A 82 7.93 7.45 -13.54
CA GLU A 82 8.09 6.49 -14.65
C GLU A 82 6.99 5.41 -14.63
N GLU A 83 7.35 4.15 -14.86
CA GLU A 83 6.43 3.01 -14.84
C GLU A 83 5.73 2.84 -13.49
N ALA A 84 6.40 3.16 -12.38
CA ALA A 84 5.83 3.06 -11.03
C ALA A 84 4.67 4.05 -10.79
N TYR A 85 4.63 5.18 -11.52
CA TYR A 85 3.58 6.18 -11.44
C TYR A 85 2.31 5.81 -12.20
N GLU A 86 2.43 4.99 -13.25
CA GLU A 86 1.33 4.72 -14.17
C GLU A 86 0.03 4.21 -13.47
N PRO A 87 0.09 3.29 -12.49
CA PRO A 87 -1.09 2.88 -11.73
C PRO A 87 -1.78 4.03 -10.99
N ILE A 88 -1.01 4.98 -10.47
CA ILE A 88 -1.51 6.15 -9.74
C ILE A 88 -2.20 7.10 -10.72
N ALA A 89 -1.51 7.46 -11.80
CA ALA A 89 -2.04 8.34 -12.84
C ALA A 89 -3.35 7.80 -13.41
N LYS A 90 -3.41 6.50 -13.71
CA LYS A 90 -4.59 5.84 -14.25
C LYS A 90 -5.80 5.96 -13.30
N VAL A 91 -5.61 5.70 -12.01
CA VAL A 91 -6.69 5.80 -11.02
C VAL A 91 -7.15 7.23 -10.82
N LEU A 92 -6.24 8.20 -10.70
CA LEU A 92 -6.63 9.61 -10.56
C LEU A 92 -7.43 10.11 -11.77
N ASN A 93 -7.04 9.69 -12.98
CA ASN A 93 -7.73 10.03 -14.22
C ASN A 93 -9.10 9.34 -14.34
N GLU A 94 -9.18 8.03 -14.07
CA GLU A 94 -10.43 7.25 -14.11
C GLU A 94 -11.48 7.82 -13.15
N GLU A 95 -11.04 8.22 -11.95
CA GLU A 95 -11.91 8.78 -10.91
C GLU A 95 -12.12 10.29 -11.05
N LYS A 96 -11.45 10.93 -12.03
CA LYS A 96 -11.48 12.38 -12.28
C LYS A 96 -11.20 13.21 -11.03
N VAL A 97 -10.19 12.80 -10.26
CA VAL A 97 -9.78 13.48 -9.02
C VAL A 97 -8.34 13.95 -9.10
N THR A 98 -8.10 15.11 -8.49
CA THR A 98 -6.77 15.68 -8.28
C THR A 98 -6.44 15.67 -6.79
N TYR A 99 -5.16 15.91 -6.45
CA TYR A 99 -4.76 16.04 -5.05
C TYR A 99 -5.36 17.27 -4.36
N ASN A 100 -5.70 18.32 -5.11
CA ASN A 100 -6.29 19.54 -4.57
C ASN A 100 -7.77 19.34 -4.17
N ASP A 101 -8.44 18.33 -4.73
CA ASP A 101 -9.86 18.02 -4.43
C ASP A 101 -10.06 17.54 -2.98
N PHE A 102 -8.96 17.32 -2.25
CA PHE A 102 -8.94 16.96 -0.84
C PHE A 102 -8.81 18.18 0.10
N SER A 103 -8.85 19.40 -0.45
CA SER A 103 -8.93 20.65 0.31
C SER A 103 -10.35 21.22 0.24
N PHE A 104 -11.02 21.32 1.39
CA PHE A 104 -12.36 21.87 1.52
C PHE A 104 -12.28 23.23 2.20
N LYS A 105 -12.36 24.32 1.42
CA LYS A 105 -12.22 25.70 1.94
C LYS A 105 -13.31 26.06 2.95
N GLU A 106 -14.53 25.58 2.73
CA GLU A 106 -15.70 25.86 3.56
C GLU A 106 -15.73 25.01 4.84
N LEU A 107 -15.07 23.85 4.82
CA LEU A 107 -14.95 22.92 5.96
C LEU A 107 -13.49 22.42 6.09
N PRO A 108 -12.56 23.28 6.53
CA PRO A 108 -11.14 22.91 6.59
C PRO A 108 -10.86 21.67 7.44
N GLU A 109 -11.68 21.40 8.45
CA GLU A 109 -11.56 20.26 9.37
C GLU A 109 -11.73 18.89 8.72
N ILE A 110 -12.40 18.82 7.55
CA ILE A 110 -12.53 17.58 6.77
C ILE A 110 -11.49 17.48 5.64
N SER A 111 -10.60 18.47 5.51
CA SER A 111 -9.54 18.45 4.51
C SER A 111 -8.51 17.37 4.83
N LEU A 112 -8.07 16.65 3.79
CA LEU A 112 -7.15 15.53 3.94
C LEU A 112 -5.79 15.94 3.40
N ALA A 113 -4.82 16.14 4.30
CA ALA A 113 -3.45 16.52 3.95
C ALA A 113 -2.78 15.48 3.01
N GLY A 114 -3.13 14.22 3.19
CA GLY A 114 -2.54 13.10 2.48
C GLY A 114 -1.28 12.59 3.17
N TYR A 115 -0.94 11.34 2.85
CA TYR A 115 0.11 10.56 3.51
C TYR A 115 0.71 9.58 2.50
N TYR A 116 1.72 8.82 2.91
CA TYR A 116 2.20 7.69 2.13
C TYR A 116 1.96 6.40 2.92
N ARG A 117 1.66 5.32 2.22
CA ARG A 117 1.31 4.05 2.85
C ARG A 117 2.06 2.89 2.19
N PRO A 118 2.60 1.94 2.97
CA PRO A 118 3.20 0.72 2.44
C PRO A 118 2.22 -0.10 1.60
N LEU A 119 2.69 -0.67 0.49
CA LEU A 119 1.90 -1.59 -0.33
C LEU A 119 1.74 -2.96 0.33
N THR A 120 2.73 -3.37 1.12
CA THR A 120 2.77 -4.65 1.82
C THR A 120 3.04 -4.44 3.30
N PHE A 121 2.56 -5.38 4.12
CA PHE A 121 2.87 -5.46 5.54
C PHE A 121 3.33 -6.88 5.88
N LYS A 122 4.16 -7.00 6.91
CA LYS A 122 4.68 -8.29 7.37
C LYS A 122 3.69 -8.96 8.33
N VAL A 123 3.46 -10.25 8.10
CA VAL A 123 2.78 -11.14 9.05
C VAL A 123 3.85 -11.81 9.90
N TYR A 124 3.77 -11.64 11.22
CA TYR A 124 4.75 -12.17 12.17
C TYR A 124 4.22 -13.42 12.85
N ASN A 125 5.11 -14.33 13.20
CA ASN A 125 4.81 -15.56 13.96
C ASN A 125 3.62 -16.34 13.37
N PHE A 126 3.56 -16.43 12.04
CA PHE A 126 2.51 -17.17 11.37
C PHE A 126 2.67 -18.66 11.64
N ALA A 127 1.66 -19.28 12.24
CA ALA A 127 1.57 -20.70 12.49
C ALA A 127 0.18 -21.21 12.13
N TRP A 128 0.10 -22.48 11.71
CA TRP A 128 -1.18 -23.13 11.42
C TRP A 128 -1.12 -24.62 11.71
N HIS A 129 -2.28 -25.22 11.96
CA HIS A 129 -2.44 -26.67 12.04
C HIS A 129 -3.86 -27.09 11.67
N LEU A 130 -4.02 -28.35 11.25
CA LEU A 130 -5.33 -28.99 11.08
C LEU A 130 -5.88 -29.39 12.46
N THR A 131 -7.15 -29.09 12.71
CA THR A 131 -7.86 -29.62 13.88
C THR A 131 -8.39 -31.02 13.58
N LYS A 132 -8.90 -31.71 14.62
CA LYS A 132 -9.51 -33.04 14.47
C LYS A 132 -10.79 -33.05 13.61
N ASP A 133 -11.42 -31.89 13.44
CA ASP A 133 -12.68 -31.71 12.70
C ASP A 133 -12.43 -31.12 11.30
N ASP A 134 -11.26 -31.37 10.70
CA ASP A 134 -10.84 -30.86 9.38
C ASP A 134 -10.89 -29.33 9.22
N ASN A 135 -10.83 -28.58 10.33
CA ASN A 135 -10.72 -27.13 10.31
C ASN A 135 -9.24 -26.69 10.31
N ILE A 136 -8.98 -25.50 9.77
CA ILE A 136 -7.65 -24.87 9.84
C ILE A 136 -7.66 -23.87 10.99
N TYR A 137 -6.83 -24.11 12.00
CA TYR A 137 -6.48 -23.10 12.99
C TYR A 137 -5.24 -22.34 12.52
N CYS A 138 -5.26 -21.01 12.54
CA CYS A 138 -4.08 -20.19 12.26
C CYS A 138 -3.91 -19.09 13.33
N SER A 139 -2.66 -18.78 13.64
CA SER A 139 -2.29 -17.69 14.54
C SER A 139 -1.18 -16.85 13.89
N PHE A 140 -1.24 -15.55 14.12
CA PHE A 140 -0.25 -14.59 13.62
C PHE A 140 -0.37 -13.26 14.36
N LEU A 141 0.69 -12.46 14.26
CA LEU A 141 0.74 -11.11 14.79
C LEU A 141 0.79 -10.10 13.64
N LEU A 142 -0.03 -9.06 13.76
CA LEU A 142 -0.04 -7.91 12.86
C LEU A 142 0.32 -6.66 13.64
N ARG A 143 1.01 -5.75 12.97
CA ARG A 143 1.23 -4.40 13.50
C ARG A 143 -0.07 -3.57 13.43
N LYS A 144 -0.10 -2.48 14.19
CA LYS A 144 -1.20 -1.52 14.17
C LYS A 144 -1.49 -1.04 12.74
N GLY A 145 -2.75 -1.08 12.34
CA GLY A 145 -3.20 -0.75 10.98
C GLY A 145 -3.18 -1.92 9.99
N GLY A 146 -2.67 -3.09 10.39
CA GLY A 146 -2.90 -4.35 9.69
C GLY A 146 -4.27 -4.94 10.05
N TYR A 147 -4.95 -5.53 9.06
CA TYR A 147 -6.24 -6.16 9.24
C TYR A 147 -6.12 -7.67 9.04
N ALA A 148 -6.57 -8.45 10.03
CA ALA A 148 -6.55 -9.91 9.96
C ALA A 148 -7.34 -10.44 8.75
N THR A 149 -8.40 -9.73 8.37
CA THR A 149 -9.21 -10.01 7.18
C THR A 149 -8.39 -9.99 5.89
N ILE A 150 -7.36 -9.15 5.77
CA ILE A 150 -6.49 -9.14 4.58
C ILE A 150 -5.67 -10.44 4.52
N VAL A 151 -5.13 -10.90 5.66
CA VAL A 151 -4.37 -12.16 5.71
C VAL A 151 -5.27 -13.35 5.39
N LEU A 152 -6.46 -13.41 6.01
CA LEU A 152 -7.43 -14.48 5.78
C LEU A 152 -7.90 -14.51 4.33
N ARG A 153 -8.13 -13.35 3.69
CA ARG A 153 -8.46 -13.27 2.26
C ARG A 153 -7.39 -13.90 1.39
N GLU A 154 -6.11 -13.70 1.72
CA GLU A 154 -5.00 -14.28 0.98
C GLU A 154 -4.85 -15.79 1.21
N ILE A 155 -5.25 -16.32 2.37
CA ILE A 155 -5.24 -17.77 2.68
C ILE A 155 -6.44 -18.47 2.02
N ILE A 156 -7.64 -17.93 2.18
CA ILE A 156 -8.91 -18.54 1.74
C ILE A 156 -9.11 -18.39 0.22
N LYS A 157 -8.60 -17.30 -0.37
CA LYS A 157 -8.79 -16.94 -1.79
C LYS A 157 -10.26 -17.07 -2.25
N PRO A 158 -11.22 -16.42 -1.56
CA PRO A 158 -12.64 -16.59 -1.88
C PRO A 158 -12.96 -16.03 -3.27
N LYS A 159 -13.82 -16.73 -4.01
CA LYS A 159 -14.29 -16.27 -5.33
C LYS A 159 -15.00 -14.90 -5.27
N ASN A 160 -15.75 -14.66 -4.19
CA ASN A 160 -16.40 -13.37 -3.93
C ASN A 160 -16.06 -12.89 -2.50
N PRO A 161 -15.01 -12.07 -2.33
CA PRO A 161 -14.56 -11.60 -1.02
C PRO A 161 -15.66 -10.88 -0.22
N LYS A 162 -16.50 -10.08 -0.89
CA LYS A 162 -17.54 -9.27 -0.23
C LYS A 162 -18.58 -10.12 0.50
N ILE A 163 -18.95 -11.28 -0.06
CA ILE A 163 -20.00 -12.14 0.51
C ILE A 163 -19.52 -12.85 1.78
N VAL A 164 -18.22 -13.12 1.88
CA VAL A 164 -17.62 -13.81 3.02
C VAL A 164 -17.00 -12.84 4.05
N GLY A 165 -17.31 -11.55 3.95
CA GLY A 165 -16.90 -10.54 4.93
C GLY A 165 -15.52 -9.91 4.72
N PHE A 166 -15.00 -9.90 3.48
CA PHE A 166 -13.75 -9.24 3.10
C PHE A 166 -13.93 -8.04 2.16
#